data_AF-A0A351GEB9-F1
#
_entry.id   AF-A0A351GEB9-F1
#
_cell.length_a   1.000
_cell.length_b   1.000
_cell.length_c   1.000
_cell.angle_alpha   90.00
_cell.angle_beta   90.00
_cell.angle_gamma   90.00
#
_symmetry.space_group_name_H-M   'P 1'
#
loop_
_entity.id
_entity.type
_entity.pdbx_description
1 polymer ?
#
loop_
_entity_poly.entity_id
_entity_poly.type
_entity_poly.pdbx_seq_one_letter_code
_entity_poly.pdbx_strand_id
1 'polypeptide(L)' 'MQVKVKNNNVEQALRIFRRKVTDSGVLFQYKEKQFYEKPCQKRKRKQASAKQRERKRTQMEP' A
#
# COMPACT_ATOMS: atom_id res chain seq x y z
N MET A 1 -4.12 -13.87 -5.54
CA MET A 1 -3.21 -13.09 -6.40
C MET A 1 -2.27 -14.06 -7.11
N GLN A 2 -2.20 -14.06 -8.45
CA GLN A 2 -1.36 -14.99 -9.21
C GLN A 2 -0.48 -14.25 -10.22
N VAL A 3 0.77 -14.72 -10.39
CA VAL A 3 1.71 -14.24 -11.42
C VAL A 3 2.20 -15.45 -12.20
N LYS A 4 1.98 -15.45 -13.52
CA LYS A 4 2.48 -16.48 -14.43
C LYS A 4 3.88 -16.07 -14.91
N VAL A 5 4.86 -16.96 -14.75
CA VAL A 5 6.21 -16.77 -15.27
C VAL A 5 6.18 -17.09 -16.76
N LYS A 6 6.71 -16.18 -17.59
CA LYS A 6 6.88 -16.39 -19.03
C LYS A 6 8.36 -16.54 -19.34
N ASN A 7 8.71 -17.43 -20.26
CA ASN A 7 10.07 -17.60 -20.80
C ASN A 7 11.15 -17.83 -19.72
N ASN A 8 10.78 -18.52 -18.63
CA ASN A 8 11.64 -18.77 -17.48
C ASN A 8 12.24 -17.52 -16.80
N ASN A 9 11.71 -16.32 -17.08
CA ASN A 9 12.21 -15.08 -16.50
C ASN A 9 11.58 -14.82 -15.13
N VAL A 10 12.17 -15.44 -14.10
CA VAL A 10 11.69 -15.39 -12.72
C VAL A 10 11.83 -13.99 -12.12
N GLU A 11 12.89 -13.27 -12.45
CA GLU A 11 13.18 -11.96 -11.86
C GLU A 11 12.14 -10.91 -12.25
N GLN A 12 11.72 -10.90 -13.52
CA GLN A 12 10.63 -10.05 -13.97
C GLN A 12 9.30 -10.42 -13.30
N ALA A 13 9.02 -11.72 -13.13
CA ALA A 13 7.83 -12.19 -12.44
C ALA A 13 7.81 -11.75 -10.96
N LEU A 14 8.94 -11.80 -10.27
CA LEU A 14 9.10 -11.30 -8.90
C LEU A 14 8.84 -9.80 -8.80
N ARG A 15 9.33 -9.01 -9.76
CA ARG A 15 9.08 -7.57 -9.80
C ARG A 15 7.59 -7.25 -9.96
N ILE A 16 6.91 -7.96 -10.86
CA ILE A 16 5.46 -7.82 -11.08
C ILE A 16 4.70 -8.25 -9.83
N PHE A 17 5.11 -9.35 -9.20
CA PHE A 17 4.52 -9.82 -7.95
C PHE A 17 4.65 -8.77 -6.86
N ARG A 18 5.86 -8.24 -6.62
CA ARG A 18 6.08 -7.16 -5.63
C ARG A 18 5.20 -5.96 -5.89
N ARG A 19 5.09 -5.51 -7.14
CA ARG A 19 4.20 -4.40 -7.51
C ARG A 19 2.74 -4.71 -7.20
N LYS A 20 2.24 -5.88 -7.61
CA LYS A 20 0.86 -6.32 -7.31
C LYS A 20 0.59 -6.44 -5.80
N VAL A 21 1.57 -6.88 -4.99
CA VAL A 21 1.43 -6.95 -3.53
C VAL A 21 1.28 -5.54 -2.96
N THR A 22 2.14 -4.60 -3.38
CA THR A 22 2.07 -3.21 -2.96
C THR A 22 0.75 -2.55 -3.38
N ASP A 23 0.32 -2.74 -4.63
CA ASP A 23 -0.92 -2.18 -5.16
C ASP A 23 -2.16 -2.74 -4.44
N SER A 24 -2.14 -4.02 -4.07
CA SER A 24 -3.23 -4.64 -3.31
C SER A 24 -3.35 -4.11 -1.87
N GLY A 25 -2.30 -3.47 -1.34
CA GLY A 25 -2.28 -2.91 0.01
C GLY A 25 -2.37 -3.94 1.14
N VAL A 26 -2.30 -5.25 0.84
CA VAL A 26 -2.51 -6.34 1.83
C VAL A 26 -1.49 -6.28 2.96
N LEU A 27 -0.22 -6.01 2.64
CA LEU A 27 0.84 -5.85 3.66
C LEU A 27 0.59 -4.64 4.58
N PHE A 28 0.05 -3.56 4.04
CA PHE A 28 -0.26 -2.37 4.83
C PHE A 28 -1.42 -2.66 5.80
N GLN A 29 -2.49 -3.27 5.32
CA GLN A 29 -3.63 -3.66 6.15
C GLN A 29 -3.25 -4.67 7.24
N TYR A 30 -2.36 -5.61 6.92
CA TYR A 30 -1.85 -6.55 7.90
C TYR A 30 -1.14 -5.83 9.04
N LYS A 31 -0.20 -4.93 8.73
CA LYS A 31 0.53 -4.13 9.74
C LYS A 31 -0.41 -3.29 10.60
N GLU A 32 -1.44 -2.68 10.02
CA GLU A 32 -2.41 -1.89 10.78
C GLU A 32 -3.25 -2.73 11.76
N LYS A 33 -3.44 -4.02 11.47
CA LYS A 33 -4.24 -4.96 12.27
C LYS A 33 -3.40 -5.77 13.27
N GLN A 34 -2.08 -5.64 13.28
CA GLN A 34 -1.22 -6.38 14.21
C GLN A 34 -1.48 -6.05 15.67
N PHE A 35 -1.96 -4.82 15.94
CA PHE A 35 -2.23 -4.35 17.29
C PHE A 35 -3.60 -3.70 17.36
N TYR A 36 -4.24 -3.78 18.53
CA TYR A 36 -5.47 -3.04 18.76
C TYR A 36 -5.19 -1.54 18.78
N GLU A 37 -5.86 -0.81 17.90
CA GLU A 37 -5.88 0.65 17.91
C GLU A 37 -7.22 1.15 18.45
N LYS A 38 -7.18 2.04 19.45
CA LYS A 38 -8.38 2.69 19.96
C LYS A 38 -9.12 3.43 18.83
N PRO A 39 -10.47 3.46 18.83
CA PRO A 39 -11.24 4.07 17.75
C PRO A 39 -10.91 5.56 17.52
N CYS A 40 -10.57 6.29 18.59
CA CYS A 40 -10.14 7.68 18.50
C CYS A 40 -8.81 7.85 17.75
N GLN A 41 -7.83 6.98 18.03
CA GLN A 41 -6.52 6.99 17.36
C GLN A 41 -6.66 6.63 15.89
N LYS A 42 -7.49 5.64 15.57
CA LYS A 42 -7.80 5.25 14.18
C LYS A 42 -8.39 6.40 13.37
N ARG A 43 -9.33 7.16 13.94
CA ARG A 43 -9.90 8.37 13.32
C ARG A 43 -8.82 9.43 13.07
N LYS A 44 -7.97 9.70 14.07
CA LYS A 44 -6.88 10.69 13.97
C LYS A 44 -5.86 10.29 12.88
N ARG A 45 -5.46 9.02 12.83
CA ARG A 45 -4.56 8.48 11.80
C ARG A 45 -5.16 8.62 10.40
N LYS A 46 -6.42 8.25 10.22
CA LYS A 46 -7.12 8.36 8.93
C LYS A 46 -7.13 9.81 8.43
N GLN A 47 -7.47 10.77 9.29
CA GLN A 47 -7.46 12.20 8.94
C GLN A 47 -6.05 12.71 8.60
N ALA A 48 -5.03 12.35 9.38
CA ALA A 48 -3.65 12.72 9.09
C ALA A 48 -3.18 12.16 7.74
N SER A 49 -3.48 10.89 7.44
CA SER A 49 -3.14 10.25 6.16
C SER A 49 -3.83 10.90 4.96
N ALA A 50 -5.06 11.40 5.13
CA ALA A 50 -5.80 12.09 4.08
C ALA A 50 -5.19 13.47 3.80
N LYS A 51 -4.88 14.23 4.86
CA LYS A 51 -4.18 15.52 4.75
C LYS A 51 -2.82 15.37 4.06
N GLN A 52 -2.06 14.34 4.40
CA GLN A 52 -0.75 14.10 3.79
C GLN A 52 -0.86 13.69 2.31
N ARG A 53 -1.87 12.88 1.96
CA ARG A 53 -2.16 12.54 0.56
C ARG A 53 -2.55 13.76 -0.26
N GLU A 54 -3.40 14.63 0.29
CA GLU A 54 -3.82 15.85 -0.39
C GLU A 54 -2.65 16.80 -0.60
N ARG A 55 -1.84 17.04 0.44
CA ARG A 55 -0.61 17.86 0.32
C ARG A 55 0.32 17.36 -0.78
N LYS A 56 0.51 16.04 -0.86
CA LYS A 56 1.34 15.43 -1.91
C LYS A 56 0.74 15.63 -3.30
N ARG A 57 -0.59 15.58 -3.43
CA ARG A 57 -1.30 15.83 -4.69
C ARG A 57 -1.14 17.28 -5.12
N THR A 58 -1.39 18.24 -4.22
CA THR A 58 -1.26 19.67 -4.51
C THR A 58 0.18 20.07 -4.82
N GLN A 59 1.19 19.41 -4.25
CA GLN A 59 2.59 19.63 -4.60
C GLN A 59 3.00 19.01 -5.94
N MET A 60 2.25 18.02 -6.44
CA MET A 60 2.49 17.39 -7.73
C MET A 60 1.79 18.10 -8.88
N GLU A 61 0.67 18.79 -8.61
CA GLU A 61 0.07 19.72 -9.56
C GLU A 61 0.89 21.03 -9.54
N PRO A 62 1.43 21.48 -10.69
CA PRO A 62 2.15 22.76 -10.77
C PRO A 62 1.24 23.96 -10.55
#